data_AF-A0A062WRY6-F1
#
_entry.id   AF-A0A062WRY6-F1
#
_cell.length_a   1.000
_cell.length_b   1.000
_cell.length_c   1.000
_cell.angle_alpha   90.00
_cell.angle_beta   90.00
_cell.angle_gamma   90.00
#
_symmetry.space_group_name_H-M   'P 1'
#
loop_
_entity.id
_entity.type
_entity.pdbx_description
1 polymer ?
#
loop_
_entity_poly.entity_id
_entity_poly.type
_entity_poly.pdbx_seq_one_letter_code
_entity_poly.pdbx_strand_id
1 'polypeptide(L)'
;MTAYEIIHAEQAGWQRRAAAELGRILAEHPGLPALAWTVGPAGATLSGRVGGLVPAARVRADFDAWRAALALGEHQPGTGAGVTHLHAAAYRNRVRVTLSATVCDDDEGDVR
;
A
#
# COMPACT_ATOMS: atom_id res chain seq x y z
N MET A 1 29.21 9.99 -20.19
CA MET A 1 28.04 9.35 -19.59
C MET A 1 28.53 8.49 -18.44
N THR A 2 28.37 8.96 -17.21
CA THR A 2 28.96 8.30 -16.03
C THR A 2 28.00 7.27 -15.45
N ALA A 3 28.51 6.32 -14.65
CA ALA A 3 27.68 5.29 -14.02
C ALA A 3 26.51 5.86 -13.19
N TYR A 4 26.63 7.09 -12.69
CA TYR A 4 25.61 7.78 -11.91
C TYR A 4 24.38 8.21 -12.74
N GLU A 5 24.58 8.63 -13.99
CA GLU A 5 23.48 9.01 -14.89
C GLU A 5 22.67 7.78 -15.34
N ILE A 6 23.34 6.64 -15.50
CA ILE A 6 22.71 5.36 -15.85
C ILE A 6 21.79 4.90 -14.70
N ILE A 7 22.22 5.06 -13.44
CA ILE A 7 21.42 4.71 -12.25
C ILE A 7 20.18 5.61 -12.12
N HIS A 8 20.29 6.92 -12.35
CA HIS A 8 19.12 7.81 -12.30
C HIS A 8 18.13 7.55 -13.44
N ALA A 9 18.62 7.30 -14.66
CA ALA A 9 17.76 6.94 -15.78
C ALA A 9 17.02 5.61 -15.54
N GLU A 10 17.70 4.64 -14.93
CA GLU A 10 17.12 3.35 -14.54
C GLU A 10 16.06 3.52 -13.43
N GLN A 11 16.36 4.29 -12.38
CA GLN A 11 15.40 4.64 -11.33
C GLN A 11 14.16 5.34 -11.89
N ALA A 12 14.34 6.32 -12.78
CA ALA A 12 13.23 6.99 -13.44
C ALA A 12 12.41 5.99 -14.29
N GLY A 13 13.06 5.02 -14.93
CA GLY A 13 12.39 3.92 -15.62
C GLY A 13 11.52 3.05 -14.69
N TRP A 14 12.05 2.70 -13.52
CA TRP A 14 11.30 1.96 -12.50
C TRP A 14 10.11 2.74 -11.93
N GLN A 15 10.31 4.03 -11.63
CA GLN A 15 9.26 4.91 -11.13
C GLN A 15 8.14 5.07 -12.17
N ARG A 16 8.48 5.30 -13.45
CA ARG A 16 7.47 5.38 -14.52
C ARG A 16 6.68 4.08 -14.66
N ARG A 17 7.34 2.92 -14.54
CA ARG A 17 6.66 1.63 -14.60
C ARG A 17 5.69 1.44 -13.43
N ALA A 18 6.10 1.78 -12.21
CA ALA A 18 5.25 1.72 -11.03
C ALA A 18 4.08 2.72 -11.11
N ALA A 19 4.31 3.94 -11.62
CA ALA A 19 3.25 4.93 -11.84
C ALA A 19 2.24 4.49 -12.91
N ALA A 20 2.71 3.87 -14.00
CA ALA A 20 1.83 3.31 -15.02
C ALA A 20 0.97 2.17 -14.46
N GLU A 21 1.54 1.32 -13.60
CA GLU A 21 0.78 0.26 -12.93
C GLU A 21 -0.25 0.84 -11.95
N LEU A 22 0.10 1.88 -11.19
CA LEU A 22 -0.86 2.59 -10.35
C LEU A 22 -2.04 3.12 -11.18
N GLY A 23 -1.78 3.72 -12.34
CA GLY A 23 -2.82 4.20 -13.25
C GLY A 23 -3.77 3.08 -13.70
N ARG A 24 -3.25 1.88 -14.02
CA ARG A 24 -4.06 0.72 -14.38
C ARG A 24 -4.92 0.24 -13.21
N ILE A 25 -4.33 0.11 -12.03
CA ILE A 25 -5.03 -0.31 -10.81
C ILE A 25 -6.22 0.61 -10.53
N LEU A 26 -6.01 1.93 -10.61
CA LEU A 26 -7.08 2.91 -10.36
C LEU A 26 -8.17 2.88 -11.44
N ALA A 27 -7.80 2.60 -12.70
CA ALA A 27 -8.77 2.46 -13.80
C ALA A 27 -9.60 1.17 -13.72
N GLU A 28 -8.99 0.06 -13.27
CA GLU A 28 -9.66 -1.24 -13.08
C GLU A 28 -10.61 -1.24 -11.89
N HIS A 29 -10.39 -0.36 -10.90
CA HIS A 29 -11.12 -0.37 -9.64
C HIS A 29 -11.67 1.01 -9.22
N PRO A 30 -12.54 1.65 -10.04
CA PRO A 30 -13.05 3.00 -9.76
C PRO A 30 -13.99 3.06 -8.55
N GLY A 31 -14.53 1.92 -8.10
CA GLY A 31 -15.45 1.84 -6.96
C GLY A 31 -14.77 1.60 -5.60
N LEU A 32 -13.45 1.49 -5.57
CA LEU A 32 -12.72 1.26 -4.33
C LEU A 32 -12.40 2.57 -3.58
N PRO A 33 -12.29 2.53 -2.25
CA PRO A 33 -12.01 3.71 -1.44
C PRO A 33 -10.64 4.30 -1.80
N ALA A 34 -10.54 5.63 -1.77
CA ALA A 34 -9.29 6.33 -2.05
C ALA A 34 -8.23 6.03 -0.99
N LEU A 35 -7.00 5.71 -1.44
CA LEU A 35 -5.84 5.45 -0.59
C LEU A 35 -4.69 6.40 -0.94
N ALA A 36 -3.80 6.60 0.03
CA ALA A 36 -2.51 7.21 -0.27
C ALA A 36 -1.59 6.18 -0.94
N TRP A 37 -1.11 6.49 -2.14
CA TRP A 37 -0.18 5.64 -2.89
C TRP A 37 1.19 6.28 -2.96
N THR A 38 2.23 5.47 -2.74
CA THR A 38 3.63 5.88 -2.84
C THR A 38 4.34 5.03 -3.89
N VAL A 39 4.93 5.68 -4.90
CA VAL A 39 5.85 5.04 -5.84
C VAL A 39 7.25 5.06 -5.25
N GLY A 40 7.85 3.88 -5.05
CA GLY A 40 9.17 3.76 -4.46
C GLY A 40 10.31 4.03 -5.45
N PRO A 41 11.49 4.44 -4.95
CA PRO A 41 12.61 4.88 -5.77
C PRO A 41 13.36 3.74 -6.47
N ALA A 42 13.25 2.50 -5.98
CA ALA A 42 14.00 1.35 -6.46
C ALA A 42 13.09 0.14 -6.71
N GLY A 43 13.45 -0.68 -7.71
CA GLY A 43 12.87 -2.00 -7.93
C GLY A 43 11.40 -1.99 -8.40
N ALA A 44 10.91 -0.87 -8.93
CA ALA A 44 9.52 -0.66 -9.34
C ALA A 44 8.53 -1.09 -8.23
N THR A 45 8.55 -0.36 -7.13
CA THR A 45 7.73 -0.64 -5.95
C THR A 45 6.56 0.34 -5.88
N LEU A 46 5.39 -0.14 -5.49
CA LEU A 46 4.18 0.64 -5.27
C LEU A 46 3.59 0.26 -3.92
N SER A 47 3.44 1.23 -3.03
CA SER A 47 2.93 1.02 -1.68
C SER A 47 1.63 1.80 -1.47
N GLY A 48 0.53 1.10 -1.23
CA GLY A 48 -0.73 1.66 -0.78
C GLY A 48 -0.77 1.72 0.74
N ARG A 49 -1.16 2.88 1.29
CA ARG A 49 -1.44 3.05 2.72
C ARG A 49 -2.93 3.29 2.90
N VAL A 50 -3.57 2.36 3.61
CA VAL A 50 -4.91 2.53 4.18
C VAL A 50 -4.73 3.26 5.50
N GLY A 51 -5.21 4.49 5.54
CA GLY A 51 -5.03 5.34 6.72
C GLY A 51 -5.79 6.65 6.60
N GLY A 52 -6.13 7.20 7.76
CA GLY A 52 -6.90 8.42 7.94
C GLY A 52 -7.43 8.48 9.38
N LEU A 53 -8.09 9.57 9.76
CA LEU A 53 -8.86 9.66 11.01
C LEU A 53 -10.19 8.89 10.86
N VAL A 54 -10.11 7.60 10.51
CA VAL A 54 -11.27 6.73 10.28
C VAL A 54 -11.24 5.57 11.26
N PRO A 55 -12.41 5.07 11.72
CA PRO A 55 -12.47 3.99 12.70
C PRO A 55 -11.74 2.72 12.26
N ALA A 56 -11.21 1.98 13.22
CA ALA A 56 -10.51 0.70 13.04
C ALA A 56 -11.25 -0.28 12.11
N ALA A 57 -12.56 -0.43 12.31
CA ALA A 57 -13.40 -1.29 11.48
C ALA A 57 -13.43 -0.87 10.01
N ARG A 58 -13.42 0.44 9.74
CA ARG A 58 -13.39 0.96 8.37
C ARG A 58 -12.04 0.76 7.71
N VAL A 59 -10.94 0.97 8.44
CA VAL A 59 -9.58 0.69 7.95
C VAL A 59 -9.46 -0.78 7.54
N ARG A 60 -9.96 -1.71 8.35
CA ARG A 60 -9.93 -3.14 8.03
C ARG A 60 -10.78 -3.47 6.80
N ALA A 61 -11.99 -2.93 6.70
CA ALA A 61 -12.87 -3.16 5.55
C ALA A 61 -12.26 -2.63 4.24
N ASP A 62 -11.70 -1.41 4.27
CA ASP A 62 -11.05 -0.81 3.10
C ASP A 62 -9.78 -1.60 2.72
N PHE A 63 -9.01 -2.06 3.71
CA PHE A 63 -7.87 -2.94 3.48
C PHE A 63 -8.26 -4.27 2.84
N ASP A 64 -9.31 -4.92 3.34
CA ASP A 64 -9.79 -6.20 2.81
C ASP A 64 -10.35 -6.05 1.38
N ALA A 65 -11.06 -4.95 1.10
CA ALA A 65 -11.55 -4.65 -0.25
C ALA A 65 -10.41 -4.50 -1.26
N TRP A 66 -9.37 -3.72 -0.90
CA TRP A 66 -8.18 -3.56 -1.75
C TRP A 66 -7.36 -4.84 -1.86
N ARG A 67 -7.20 -5.59 -0.76
CA ARG A 67 -6.51 -6.89 -0.75
C ARG A 67 -7.18 -7.87 -1.72
N ALA A 68 -8.51 -7.96 -1.67
CA ALA A 68 -9.29 -8.84 -2.53
C ALA A 68 -9.20 -8.42 -4.01
N ALA A 69 -9.42 -7.13 -4.30
CA ALA A 69 -9.37 -6.62 -5.67
C ALA A 69 -7.99 -6.79 -6.33
N LEU A 70 -6.92 -6.61 -5.54
CA LEU A 70 -5.56 -6.76 -6.00
C LEU A 70 -5.03 -8.21 -5.93
N ALA A 71 -5.83 -9.15 -5.42
CA ALA A 71 -5.46 -10.53 -5.15
C ALA A 71 -4.15 -10.66 -4.33
N LEU A 72 -4.01 -9.83 -3.29
CA LEU A 72 -2.81 -9.82 -2.46
C LEU A 72 -2.80 -10.97 -1.46
N GLY A 73 -1.64 -11.62 -1.32
CA GLY A 73 -1.40 -12.57 -0.25
C GLY A 73 -1.35 -11.84 1.10
N GLU A 74 -2.07 -12.36 2.08
CA GLU A 74 -2.01 -11.84 3.45
C GLU A 74 -0.62 -12.13 4.03
N HIS A 75 0.03 -11.11 4.56
CA HIS A 75 1.28 -11.25 5.29
C HIS A 75 1.11 -10.58 6.63
N GLN A 76 0.67 -11.36 7.63
CA GLN A 76 0.36 -10.85 8.95
C GLN A 76 1.65 -10.36 9.64
N PRO A 77 1.83 -9.04 9.87
CA PRO A 77 2.85 -8.53 10.76
C PRO A 77 2.44 -8.83 12.21
N GLY A 78 3.43 -9.00 13.09
CA GLY A 78 3.18 -9.24 14.51
C GLY A 78 2.44 -8.09 15.18
N THR A 79 1.53 -8.45 16.09
CA THR A 79 0.83 -7.52 16.98
C THR A 79 1.81 -6.93 17.99
N GLY A 80 1.80 -5.61 18.18
CA GLY A 80 2.64 -4.94 19.19
C GLY A 80 1.93 -3.73 19.78
N ALA A 81 1.82 -3.70 21.13
CA ALA A 81 1.37 -2.57 21.94
C ALA A 81 0.07 -1.87 21.45
N GLY A 82 -1.06 -2.59 21.40
CA GLY A 82 -2.39 -2.00 21.11
C GLY A 82 -2.59 -1.49 19.67
N VAL A 83 -1.62 -1.78 18.79
CA VAL A 83 -1.68 -1.41 17.38
C VAL A 83 -1.53 -2.66 16.53
N THR A 84 -2.53 -2.90 15.69
CA THR A 84 -2.52 -3.97 14.70
C THR A 84 -2.04 -3.42 13.37
N HIS A 85 -0.86 -3.86 12.92
CA HIS A 85 -0.38 -3.58 11.58
C HIS A 85 -0.94 -4.62 10.61
N LEU A 86 -1.56 -4.18 9.52
CA LEU A 86 -1.98 -5.05 8.42
C LEU A 86 -1.02 -4.85 7.25
N HIS A 87 -0.59 -5.95 6.63
CA HIS A 87 0.28 -5.90 5.46
C HIS A 87 -0.10 -7.00 4.48
N ALA A 88 -0.15 -6.64 3.20
CA ALA A 88 -0.37 -7.58 2.10
C ALA A 88 0.50 -7.19 0.92
N ALA A 89 0.94 -8.18 0.14
CA ALA A 89 1.80 -7.91 -1.00
C ALA A 89 1.55 -8.88 -2.15
N ALA A 90 1.80 -8.40 -3.37
CA ALA A 90 1.86 -9.22 -4.57
C ALA A 90 2.86 -8.61 -5.57
N TYR A 91 3.28 -9.41 -6.54
CA TYR A 91 3.98 -8.93 -7.71
C TYR A 91 3.02 -8.90 -8.90
N ARG A 92 2.85 -7.72 -9.52
CA ARG A 92 2.02 -7.53 -10.72
C ARG A 92 2.85 -6.80 -11.76
N ASN A 93 2.91 -7.32 -12.99
CA ASN A 93 3.62 -6.66 -14.10
C ASN A 93 5.08 -6.22 -13.78
N ARG A 94 5.80 -7.04 -13.00
CA ARG A 94 7.16 -6.74 -12.49
C ARG A 94 7.24 -5.52 -11.57
N VAL A 95 6.11 -5.09 -11.02
CA VAL A 95 5.97 -4.09 -9.96
C VAL A 95 5.59 -4.82 -8.69
N ARG A 96 6.32 -4.57 -7.60
CA ARG A 96 5.94 -5.07 -6.28
C ARG A 96 4.89 -4.13 -5.71
N VAL A 97 3.67 -4.63 -5.55
CA VAL A 97 2.56 -3.88 -4.95
C VAL A 97 2.41 -4.33 -3.51
N THR A 98 2.48 -3.38 -2.58
CA THR A 98 2.22 -3.62 -1.15
C THR A 98 1.04 -2.78 -0.69
N LEU A 99 0.29 -3.33 0.25
CA LEU A 99 -0.77 -2.64 0.95
C LEU A 99 -0.45 -2.70 2.44
N SER A 100 -0.58 -1.57 3.11
CA SER A 100 -0.31 -1.45 4.54
C SER A 100 -1.42 -0.66 5.22
N ALA A 101 -1.79 -1.08 6.43
CA ALA A 101 -2.69 -0.33 7.29
C ALA A 101 -2.22 -0.38 8.74
N THR A 102 -2.55 0.65 9.49
CA THR A 102 -2.35 0.68 10.94
C THR A 102 -3.72 0.85 11.57
N VAL A 103 -4.11 -0.11 12.40
CA VAL A 103 -5.34 -0.10 13.17
C VAL A 103 -4.95 0.09 14.63
N CYS A 104 -5.30 1.23 15.21
CA CYS A 104 -5.23 1.39 16.66
C CYS A 104 -6.47 0.73 17.26
N ASP A 105 -6.29 -0.07 18.30
CA ASP A 105 -7.41 -0.45 19.14
C ASP A 105 -7.91 0.85 19.79
N ASP A 106 -9.22 1.15 19.67
CA ASP A 106 -9.81 2.22 20.47
C ASP A 106 -9.68 1.76 21.92
N ASP A 107 -8.73 2.35 22.65
CA ASP A 107 -8.79 2.35 24.10
C ASP A 107 -10.09 3.11 24.41
N GLU A 108 -11.15 2.37 24.75
CA GLU A 108 -12.31 2.92 25.45
C GLU A 108 -11.79 3.52 26.74
N GLY A 109 -11.42 4.80 26.67
CA GLY A 109 -11.22 5.64 27.82
C GLY A 109 -12.55 5.75 28.55
N ASP A 110 -12.82 4.81 29.45
CA ASP A 110 -13.79 4.94 30.52
C ASP A 110 -13.31 6.09 31.43
N VAL A 111 -13.65 7.32 31.04
CA VAL A 111 -13.52 8.48 31.94
C VAL A 111 -14.81 8.53 32.75
N ARG A 112 -14.77 7.87 33.91
CA ARG A 112 -15.71 8.07 35.01
C ARG A 112 -15.44 9.39 35.73
#